data_AF-N4UZN5-F1
#
_entry.id   AF-N4UZN5-F1
#
_cell.length_a   1.000
_cell.length_b   1.000
_cell.length_c   1.000
_cell.angle_alpha   90.00
_cell.angle_beta   90.00
_cell.angle_gamma   90.00
#
_symmetry.space_group_name_H-M   'P 1'
#
loop_
_entity.id
_entity.type
_entity.pdbx_description
1 polymer ?
#
loop_
_entity_poly.entity_id
_entity_poly.type
_entity_poly.pdbx_seq_one_letter_code
_entity_poly.pdbx_strand_id
1 'polypeptide(L)'
;MRIKEQANRPGAESSAKKPQGTLQALTSEASIHLQQVIERDTQYREALSQQPRATVYDAGTNTFPATSLWLDRTQWPSIYRGFCRDVLRALTRLPDRHSLDDGYILGQGILDGAQDLISPRKDKQKISFIMKALDSVINRCEDTVRATSHNLLCWLLSSRLQSRREFSFKLVVERSSEIRYRRTQKQFLAFVLRIYRMPDNSRREMVNVKMKPDNITQLHRIWEHSIWNYFDLTKGTWPVMEGQGNAEDATEDGETDDENVEAWELDDDEDDEDEDDEDDESDHDDSGHYNGFDEHAAGTYQDTSSGISGDSAASAFGQFLELLFQLCVTLSTESYLDGQPSSTLLMYFRGILGFSSDCQRFQLARQYCSKLSAMMYIQRILFLERALPLREYTSIGIPQRPDAGQFECFNQVQAKYMVLGSQYPLAELISLRDFGRNIARTEPPSMLFRWSNDGETVSHATFQITMNNFRKLADYFITQAEALCDQLMFGLHPHVDLSKIKDDMSSSKSGYSFINCPGNGLESAYLELLVHAYTAGKDGLAKDGIWEAK
;
A
#
# COMPACT_ATOMS: atom_id res chain seq x y z
N MET A 1 55.80 -20.63 36.98
CA MET A 1 55.44 -22.07 37.14
C MET A 1 54.25 -22.32 36.22
N ARG A 2 54.43 -22.89 35.01
CA ARG A 2 54.34 -24.34 34.68
C ARG A 2 53.06 -24.95 35.30
N ILE A 3 52.08 -25.55 34.63
CA ILE A 3 51.93 -26.37 33.39
C ILE A 3 50.39 -26.47 33.20
N LYS A 4 49.79 -26.18 32.02
CA LYS A 4 49.54 -27.03 30.82
C LYS A 4 48.25 -27.88 30.89
N GLU A 5 47.42 -27.71 29.84
CA GLU A 5 46.62 -28.70 29.07
C GLU A 5 45.62 -29.62 29.81
N GLN A 6 44.49 -30.13 29.31
CA GLN A 6 43.67 -30.15 28.07
C GLN A 6 42.42 -30.97 28.54
N ALA A 7 41.15 -30.76 28.21
CA ALA A 7 40.46 -30.93 26.93
C ALA A 7 39.01 -31.39 27.23
N ASN A 8 38.11 -31.07 26.30
CA ASN A 8 36.87 -31.78 25.91
C ASN A 8 35.51 -31.51 26.60
N ARG A 9 34.53 -31.36 25.69
CA ARG A 9 33.10 -30.98 25.79
C ARG A 9 32.23 -31.88 26.69
N PRO A 10 31.06 -31.39 27.10
CA PRO A 10 29.78 -31.87 26.52
C PRO A 10 28.89 -30.68 26.09
N GLY A 11 28.02 -30.76 25.07
CA GLY A 11 26.98 -31.76 24.87
C GLY A 11 25.72 -31.31 25.60
N ALA A 12 24.96 -30.38 24.99
CA ALA A 12 23.72 -29.84 25.54
C ALA A 12 22.58 -30.84 25.34
N GLU A 13 22.17 -31.53 26.41
CA GLU A 13 20.88 -32.21 26.48
C GLU A 13 19.82 -31.21 26.98
N SER A 14 18.81 -30.93 26.14
CA SER A 14 17.59 -30.25 26.56
C SER A 14 16.60 -31.29 27.09
N SER A 15 16.34 -31.22 28.39
CA SER A 15 15.32 -32.01 29.07
C SER A 15 13.93 -31.44 28.79
N ALA A 16 13.18 -32.07 27.88
CA ALA A 16 11.74 -31.91 27.79
C ALA A 16 11.07 -33.08 28.52
N LYS A 17 10.59 -32.81 29.73
CA LYS A 17 9.80 -33.74 30.55
C LYS A 17 8.53 -34.15 29.78
N LYS A 18 8.41 -35.45 29.44
CA LYS A 18 7.15 -36.09 29.03
C LYS A 18 6.13 -36.00 30.18
N PRO A 19 4.85 -35.69 29.92
CA PRO A 19 3.81 -35.82 30.93
C PRO A 19 3.48 -37.31 31.11
N GLN A 20 4.17 -37.95 32.06
CA GLN A 20 3.71 -39.20 32.65
C GLN A 20 2.65 -38.87 33.69
N GLY A 21 1.37 -39.03 33.33
CA GLY A 21 0.30 -38.81 34.29
C GLY A 21 -1.08 -38.95 33.66
N THR A 22 -1.51 -40.19 33.49
CA THR A 22 -2.89 -40.76 33.56
C THR A 22 -3.06 -41.81 32.46
N LEU A 23 -2.40 -42.96 32.64
CA LEU A 23 -2.67 -44.18 31.89
C LEU A 23 -3.22 -45.22 32.88
N GLN A 24 -4.39 -44.91 33.44
CA GLN A 24 -5.21 -45.95 34.09
C GLN A 24 -6.06 -46.61 33.01
N ALA A 25 -5.65 -47.83 32.68
CA ALA A 25 -6.38 -48.87 31.96
C ALA A 25 -7.08 -48.45 30.65
N LEU A 26 -6.30 -48.04 29.65
CA LEU A 26 -6.75 -48.20 28.26
C LEU A 26 -6.78 -49.71 27.95
N THR A 27 -7.90 -50.21 27.42
CA THR A 27 -7.98 -51.59 26.89
C THR A 27 -6.91 -51.79 25.81
N SER A 28 -6.43 -53.02 25.61
CA SER A 28 -5.38 -53.31 24.61
C SER A 28 -5.75 -52.78 23.23
N GLU A 29 -7.02 -52.86 22.86
CA GLU A 29 -7.57 -52.33 21.61
C GLU A 29 -7.51 -50.79 21.53
N ALA A 30 -7.81 -50.08 22.63
CA ALA A 30 -7.73 -48.62 22.65
C ALA A 30 -6.29 -48.12 22.56
N SER A 31 -5.33 -48.84 23.17
CA SER A 31 -3.90 -48.53 23.05
C SER A 31 -3.36 -48.78 21.64
N ILE A 32 -3.79 -49.88 20.99
CA ILE A 32 -3.42 -50.20 19.61
C ILE A 32 -3.99 -49.16 18.64
N HIS A 33 -5.26 -48.78 18.81
CA HIS A 33 -5.88 -47.74 17.99
C HIS A 33 -5.18 -46.39 18.17
N LEU A 34 -4.86 -45.98 19.40
CA LEU A 34 -4.16 -44.72 19.66
C LEU A 34 -2.77 -44.70 19.01
N GLN A 35 -2.06 -45.82 19.08
CA GLN A 35 -0.74 -45.97 18.46
C GLN A 35 -0.83 -45.90 16.94
N GLN A 36 -1.84 -46.53 16.32
CA GLN A 36 -2.12 -46.40 14.88
C GLN A 36 -2.55 -44.98 14.46
N VAL A 37 -3.20 -44.21 15.32
CA VAL A 37 -3.54 -42.80 15.07
C VAL A 37 -2.28 -41.95 15.13
N ILE A 38 -1.43 -42.15 16.14
CA ILE A 38 -0.16 -41.43 16.28
C ILE A 38 0.76 -41.75 15.10
N GLU A 39 0.84 -43.03 14.71
CA GLU A 39 1.68 -43.48 13.61
C GLU A 39 1.20 -42.92 12.26
N ARG A 40 -0.13 -42.84 12.05
CA ARG A 40 -0.72 -42.12 10.91
C ARG A 40 -0.47 -40.61 10.96
N ASP A 41 -0.53 -39.98 12.13
CA ASP A 41 -0.24 -38.54 12.28
C ASP A 41 1.24 -38.25 12.03
N THR A 42 2.15 -39.10 12.50
CA THR A 42 3.58 -38.99 12.21
C THR A 42 3.87 -39.24 10.73
N GLN A 43 3.26 -40.26 10.11
CA GLN A 43 3.38 -40.50 8.67
C GLN A 43 2.77 -39.35 7.85
N TYR A 44 1.68 -38.74 8.31
CA TYR A 44 1.08 -37.57 7.68
C TYR A 44 1.99 -36.34 7.79
N ARG A 45 2.61 -36.09 8.95
CA ARG A 45 3.58 -35.01 9.16
C ARG A 45 4.87 -35.24 8.39
N GLU A 46 5.37 -36.47 8.35
CA GLU A 46 6.54 -36.86 7.56
C GLU A 46 6.24 -36.74 6.07
N ALA A 47 5.06 -37.14 5.60
CA ALA A 47 4.60 -36.92 4.23
C ALA A 47 4.44 -35.43 3.90
N LEU A 48 3.98 -34.60 4.84
CA LEU A 48 3.94 -33.14 4.69
C LEU A 48 5.36 -32.54 4.59
N SER A 49 6.33 -33.12 5.29
CA SER A 49 7.72 -32.68 5.29
C SER A 49 8.55 -33.20 4.11
N GLN A 50 8.18 -34.35 3.54
CA GLN A 50 8.87 -35.03 2.43
C GLN A 50 8.19 -34.81 1.07
N GLN A 51 7.02 -34.16 1.02
CA GLN A 51 6.49 -33.67 -0.24
C GLN A 51 7.42 -32.57 -0.77
N PRO A 52 8.01 -32.69 -1.98
CA PRO A 52 8.40 -31.48 -2.70
C PRO A 52 7.15 -30.59 -2.76
N ARG A 53 7.26 -29.26 -2.67
CA ARG A 53 6.15 -28.27 -2.56
C ARG A 53 5.07 -28.36 -3.67
N ALA A 54 4.43 -29.51 -3.84
CA ALA A 54 3.35 -29.77 -4.77
C ALA A 54 2.08 -29.04 -4.33
N THR A 55 1.99 -28.67 -3.06
CA THR A 55 0.91 -27.83 -2.49
C THR A 55 0.96 -26.38 -2.96
N VAL A 56 2.09 -25.86 -3.47
CA VAL A 56 2.16 -24.51 -4.08
C VAL A 56 1.51 -24.46 -5.47
N TYR A 57 1.38 -25.61 -6.12
CA TYR A 57 0.71 -25.74 -7.42
C TYR A 57 -0.77 -26.08 -7.31
N ASP A 58 -1.28 -26.37 -6.11
CA ASP A 58 -2.69 -26.70 -5.93
C ASP A 58 -3.53 -25.44 -6.12
N ALA A 59 -4.41 -25.45 -7.13
CA ALA A 59 -5.09 -24.26 -7.61
C ALA A 59 -6.20 -23.75 -6.67
N GLY A 60 -6.23 -24.19 -5.40
CA GLY A 60 -7.30 -23.86 -4.45
C GLY A 60 -8.69 -24.29 -4.96
N THR A 61 -8.73 -25.14 -5.99
CA THR A 61 -9.90 -25.47 -6.80
C THR A 61 -11.02 -26.18 -6.03
N ASN A 62 -10.74 -26.60 -4.79
CA ASN A 62 -11.65 -27.37 -3.95
C ASN A 62 -12.31 -26.55 -2.82
N THR A 63 -12.24 -25.22 -2.88
CA THR A 63 -12.82 -24.33 -1.86
C THR A 63 -14.03 -23.57 -2.41
N PHE A 64 -15.12 -23.41 -1.66
CA PHE A 64 -16.33 -22.68 -2.06
C PHE A 64 -16.07 -21.26 -2.68
N PRO A 65 -15.02 -20.51 -2.23
CA PRO A 65 -14.60 -19.26 -2.89
C PRO A 65 -14.02 -19.41 -4.30
N ALA A 66 -13.50 -20.59 -4.66
CA ALA A 66 -12.89 -20.89 -5.97
C ALA A 66 -13.88 -20.92 -7.13
N THR A 67 -15.18 -20.91 -6.81
CA THR A 67 -16.33 -20.84 -7.74
C THR A 67 -17.07 -19.50 -7.67
N SER A 68 -16.41 -18.43 -7.18
CA SER A 68 -17.00 -17.09 -7.18
C SER A 68 -17.01 -16.48 -8.58
N LEU A 69 -18.07 -15.72 -8.90
CA LEU A 69 -18.16 -14.93 -10.14
C LEU A 69 -16.95 -14.00 -10.34
N TRP A 70 -16.33 -13.55 -9.24
CA TRP A 70 -15.07 -12.82 -9.23
C TRP A 70 -13.90 -13.61 -9.82
N LEU A 71 -13.68 -14.83 -9.36
CA LEU A 71 -12.59 -15.67 -9.88
C LEU A 71 -12.86 -16.17 -11.30
N ASP A 72 -14.13 -16.34 -11.67
CA ASP A 72 -14.54 -16.63 -13.04
C ASP A 72 -14.22 -15.45 -13.98
N ARG A 73 -14.57 -14.22 -13.60
CA ARG A 73 -14.30 -13.01 -14.40
C ARG A 73 -12.81 -12.68 -14.51
N THR A 74 -12.04 -12.93 -13.45
CA THR A 74 -10.59 -12.65 -13.44
C THR A 74 -9.76 -13.76 -14.06
N GLN A 75 -10.28 -14.99 -14.09
CA GLN A 75 -9.61 -16.19 -14.59
C GLN A 75 -8.25 -16.49 -13.93
N TRP A 76 -7.98 -15.91 -12.77
CA TRP A 76 -6.69 -16.08 -12.08
C TRP A 76 -6.32 -17.55 -11.80
N PRO A 77 -7.25 -18.44 -11.37
CA PRO A 77 -6.94 -19.85 -11.19
C PRO A 77 -6.45 -20.55 -12.46
N SER A 78 -6.87 -20.10 -13.64
CA SER A 78 -6.43 -20.63 -14.93
C SER A 78 -5.12 -19.99 -15.38
N ILE A 79 -4.98 -18.66 -15.25
CA ILE A 79 -3.79 -17.91 -15.65
C ILE A 79 -2.55 -18.34 -14.85
N TYR A 80 -2.69 -18.53 -13.54
CA TYR A 80 -1.58 -18.86 -12.64
C TYR A 80 -1.50 -20.36 -12.28
N ARG A 81 -2.16 -21.22 -13.05
CA ARG A 81 -2.11 -22.67 -12.81
C ARG A 81 -0.71 -23.21 -13.08
N GLY A 82 -0.16 -23.96 -12.12
CA GLY A 82 1.14 -24.61 -12.30
C GLY A 82 2.36 -23.68 -12.20
N PHE A 83 2.18 -22.44 -11.74
CA PHE A 83 3.28 -21.48 -11.52
C PHE A 83 3.53 -21.24 -10.03
N CYS A 84 4.80 -21.00 -9.68
CA CYS A 84 5.21 -20.68 -8.31
C CYS A 84 4.74 -19.28 -7.92
N ARG A 85 3.57 -19.20 -7.27
CA ARG A 85 2.95 -17.92 -6.87
C ARG A 85 3.79 -17.12 -5.88
N ASP A 86 4.58 -17.80 -5.06
CA ASP A 86 5.56 -17.19 -4.15
C ASP A 86 6.67 -16.46 -4.93
N VAL A 87 7.19 -17.06 -6.01
CA VAL A 87 8.16 -16.41 -6.91
C VAL A 87 7.54 -15.19 -7.60
N LEU A 88 6.32 -15.34 -8.10
CA LEU A 88 5.58 -14.23 -8.72
C LEU A 88 5.36 -13.07 -7.74
N ARG A 89 4.99 -13.36 -6.48
CA ARG A 89 4.88 -12.34 -5.41
C ARG A 89 6.23 -11.72 -5.08
N ALA A 90 7.31 -12.51 -5.03
CA ALA A 90 8.65 -11.98 -4.80
C ALA A 90 9.11 -11.03 -5.91
N LEU A 91 8.68 -11.25 -7.16
CA LEU A 91 8.98 -10.36 -8.27
C LEU A 91 8.33 -8.97 -8.12
N THR A 92 7.23 -8.82 -7.37
CA THR A 92 6.54 -7.52 -7.20
C THR A 92 7.04 -6.71 -6.01
N ARG A 93 7.66 -7.34 -5.00
CA ARG A 93 8.11 -6.68 -3.75
C ARG A 93 9.06 -5.50 -4.00
N LEU A 94 8.96 -4.41 -3.26
CA LEU A 94 9.92 -3.31 -3.42
C LEU A 94 11.29 -3.66 -2.84
N PRO A 95 12.39 -3.07 -3.33
CA PRO A 95 13.70 -3.23 -2.72
C PRO A 95 13.71 -2.61 -1.32
N ASP A 96 14.02 -3.41 -0.30
CA ASP A 96 14.23 -2.98 1.08
C ASP A 96 15.72 -2.63 1.33
N ARG A 97 16.01 -1.77 2.30
CA ARG A 97 17.37 -1.36 2.71
C ARG A 97 18.26 -2.57 2.99
N HIS A 98 17.74 -3.61 3.65
CA HIS A 98 18.49 -4.85 3.91
C HIS A 98 18.80 -5.65 2.63
N SER A 99 17.94 -5.57 1.60
CA SER A 99 18.13 -6.22 0.31
C SER A 99 19.11 -5.51 -0.64
N LEU A 100 19.65 -4.35 -0.23
CA LEU A 100 20.64 -3.60 -0.99
C LEU A 100 22.08 -4.03 -0.70
N ASP A 101 22.29 -4.77 0.39
CA ASP A 101 23.61 -5.26 0.81
C ASP A 101 23.90 -6.69 0.33
N ASP A 102 22.87 -7.53 0.18
CA ASP A 102 22.94 -8.90 -0.32
C ASP A 102 22.09 -9.13 -1.59
N GLY A 103 22.27 -10.27 -2.26
CA GLY A 103 21.39 -10.68 -3.37
C GLY A 103 19.97 -10.98 -2.86
N TYR A 104 18.95 -10.63 -3.66
CA TYR A 104 17.55 -10.88 -3.28
C TYR A 104 17.06 -12.22 -3.81
N ILE A 105 16.70 -13.13 -2.90
CA ILE A 105 16.14 -14.43 -3.24
C ILE A 105 14.71 -14.25 -3.76
N LEU A 106 14.51 -14.53 -5.04
CA LEU A 106 13.20 -14.55 -5.70
C LEU A 106 12.45 -15.85 -5.44
N GLY A 107 13.17 -16.94 -5.20
CA GLY A 107 12.60 -18.22 -4.80
C GLY A 107 13.65 -19.32 -4.79
N GLN A 108 13.33 -20.40 -4.09
CA GLN A 108 14.15 -21.62 -4.09
C GLN A 108 13.93 -22.40 -5.39
N GLY A 109 14.95 -23.13 -5.84
CA GLY A 109 14.84 -23.98 -7.02
C GLY A 109 13.75 -25.05 -6.87
N ILE A 110 13.13 -25.45 -7.99
CA ILE A 110 11.97 -26.36 -8.04
C ILE A 110 12.29 -27.78 -7.54
N LEU A 111 13.56 -28.18 -7.60
CA LEU A 111 14.06 -29.48 -7.19
C LEU A 111 14.95 -29.36 -5.95
N ASP A 112 14.95 -30.39 -5.10
CA ASP A 112 15.86 -30.47 -3.96
C ASP A 112 17.32 -30.45 -4.48
N GLY A 113 18.08 -29.41 -4.12
CA GLY A 113 19.43 -29.14 -4.64
C GLY A 113 19.53 -28.24 -5.88
N ALA A 114 18.42 -27.72 -6.42
CA ALA A 114 18.45 -26.70 -7.47
C ALA A 114 18.84 -25.32 -6.91
N GLN A 115 19.62 -24.56 -7.68
CA GLN A 115 20.15 -23.28 -7.25
C GLN A 115 19.02 -22.24 -7.10
N ASP A 116 19.05 -21.47 -6.00
CA ASP A 116 18.07 -20.43 -5.75
C ASP A 116 18.06 -19.38 -6.87
N LEU A 117 16.86 -18.92 -7.23
CA LEU A 117 16.70 -17.82 -8.16
C LEU A 117 17.01 -16.52 -7.42
N ILE A 118 18.20 -15.97 -7.64
CA ILE A 118 18.68 -14.77 -6.96
C ILE A 118 18.75 -13.61 -7.95
N SER A 119 18.14 -12.49 -7.58
CA SER A 119 18.34 -11.22 -8.27
C SER A 119 19.59 -10.53 -7.70
N PRO A 120 20.62 -10.24 -8.53
CA PRO A 120 21.90 -9.72 -8.06
C PRO A 120 21.78 -8.39 -7.32
N ARG A 121 22.70 -8.14 -6.37
CA ARG A 121 22.79 -6.87 -5.62
C ARG A 121 22.80 -5.63 -6.53
N LYS A 122 23.60 -5.65 -7.60
CA LYS A 122 23.69 -4.55 -8.58
C LYS A 122 22.33 -4.26 -9.24
N ASP A 123 21.57 -5.30 -9.54
CA ASP A 123 20.23 -5.17 -10.13
C ASP A 123 19.25 -4.57 -9.10
N LYS A 124 19.35 -4.97 -7.83
CA LYS A 124 18.54 -4.39 -6.74
C LYS A 124 18.79 -2.90 -6.54
N GLN A 125 20.06 -2.48 -6.56
CA GLN A 125 20.45 -1.08 -6.45
C GLN A 125 19.89 -0.26 -7.62
N LYS A 126 20.03 -0.74 -8.87
CA LYS A 126 19.43 -0.08 -10.04
C LYS A 126 17.91 -0.01 -9.95
N ILE A 127 17.24 -1.09 -9.53
CA ILE A 127 15.77 -1.10 -9.37
C ILE A 127 15.35 -0.08 -8.30
N SER A 128 16.02 -0.06 -7.14
CA SER A 128 15.73 0.90 -6.06
C SER A 128 15.86 2.34 -6.54
N PHE A 129 16.93 2.62 -7.29
CA PHE A 129 17.13 3.92 -7.93
C PHE A 129 15.98 4.29 -8.88
N ILE A 130 15.56 3.36 -9.76
CA ILE A 130 14.44 3.58 -10.67
C ILE A 130 13.13 3.84 -9.90
N MET A 131 12.90 3.16 -8.77
CA MET A 131 11.71 3.40 -7.95
C MET A 131 11.66 4.82 -7.39
N LYS A 132 12.81 5.39 -7.01
CA LYS A 132 12.91 6.79 -6.55
C LYS A 132 12.77 7.77 -7.73
N ALA A 133 13.37 7.47 -8.87
CA ALA A 133 13.23 8.27 -10.09
C ALA A 133 11.76 8.35 -10.56
N LEU A 134 11.01 7.26 -10.39
CA LEU A 134 9.60 7.18 -10.73
C LEU A 134 8.75 8.19 -9.94
N ASP A 135 9.13 8.54 -8.71
CA ASP A 135 8.41 9.58 -7.96
C ASP A 135 8.51 10.94 -8.67
N SER A 136 9.65 11.26 -9.29
CA SER A 136 9.81 12.50 -10.06
C SER A 136 8.95 12.48 -11.33
N VAL A 137 8.80 11.31 -11.97
CA VAL A 137 7.88 11.16 -13.12
C VAL A 137 6.42 11.36 -12.69
N ILE A 138 6.02 10.76 -11.56
CA ILE A 138 4.65 10.91 -11.04
C ILE A 138 4.39 12.36 -10.62
N ASN A 139 5.34 13.01 -9.92
CA ASN A 139 5.21 14.42 -9.51
C ASN A 139 4.95 15.33 -10.72
N ARG A 140 5.69 15.11 -11.82
CA ARG A 140 5.45 15.84 -13.07
C ARG A 140 4.05 15.60 -13.62
N CYS A 141 3.56 14.36 -13.61
CA CYS A 141 2.20 14.05 -14.07
C CYS A 141 1.14 14.75 -13.18
N GLU A 142 1.36 14.80 -11.87
CA GLU A 142 0.49 15.51 -10.94
C GLU A 142 0.52 17.03 -11.15
N ASP A 143 1.67 17.62 -11.45
CA ASP A 143 1.76 19.03 -11.82
C ASP A 143 0.88 19.33 -13.04
N THR A 144 0.88 18.44 -14.02
CA THR A 144 -0.01 18.55 -15.19
C THR A 144 -1.48 18.45 -14.81
N VAL A 145 -1.85 17.58 -13.86
CA VAL A 145 -3.22 17.56 -13.32
C VAL A 145 -3.56 18.91 -12.65
N ARG A 146 -2.68 19.45 -11.79
CA ARG A 146 -2.89 20.72 -11.07
C ARG A 146 -3.10 21.90 -12.03
N ALA A 147 -2.42 21.90 -13.17
CA ALA A 147 -2.49 22.95 -14.17
C ALA A 147 -3.48 22.68 -15.33
N THR A 148 -4.31 21.64 -15.22
CA THR A 148 -5.34 21.30 -16.21
C THR A 148 -6.71 21.82 -15.77
N SER A 149 -7.51 22.29 -16.73
CA SER A 149 -8.83 22.87 -16.42
C SER A 149 -9.80 21.84 -15.86
N HIS A 150 -10.71 22.29 -15.00
CA HIS A 150 -11.77 21.46 -14.41
C HIS A 150 -12.55 20.67 -15.48
N ASN A 151 -12.88 21.28 -16.62
CA ASN A 151 -13.59 20.62 -17.72
C ASN A 151 -12.84 19.40 -18.26
N LEU A 152 -11.54 19.53 -18.55
CA LEU A 152 -10.72 18.41 -19.02
C LEU A 152 -10.57 17.32 -17.96
N LEU A 153 -10.48 17.70 -16.69
CA LEU A 153 -10.42 16.73 -15.59
C LEU A 153 -11.72 15.94 -15.39
N CYS A 154 -12.88 16.51 -15.73
CA CYS A 154 -14.13 15.76 -15.81
C CYS A 154 -14.11 14.70 -16.92
N TRP A 155 -13.54 15.04 -18.08
CA TRP A 155 -13.35 14.07 -19.18
C TRP A 155 -12.34 12.99 -18.83
N LEU A 156 -11.28 13.33 -18.09
CA LEU A 156 -10.28 12.37 -17.60
C LEU A 156 -10.89 11.27 -16.72
N LEU A 157 -11.89 11.62 -15.92
CA LEU A 157 -12.61 10.67 -15.07
C LEU A 157 -13.49 9.74 -15.91
N SER A 158 -14.04 10.23 -17.03
CA SER A 158 -15.01 9.51 -17.85
C SER A 158 -14.41 8.33 -18.61
N SER A 159 -15.12 7.20 -18.53
CA SER A 159 -14.86 5.98 -19.28
C SER A 159 -15.71 5.86 -20.55
N ARG A 160 -16.55 6.87 -20.84
CA ARG A 160 -17.45 6.94 -22.00
C ARG A 160 -17.01 8.09 -22.92
N LEU A 161 -16.88 7.83 -24.22
CA LEU A 161 -16.34 8.82 -25.16
C LEU A 161 -17.20 10.10 -25.31
N GLN A 162 -18.52 9.95 -25.21
CA GLN A 162 -19.48 11.04 -25.49
C GLN A 162 -20.16 11.57 -24.24
N SER A 163 -19.73 11.14 -23.05
CA SER A 163 -20.36 11.53 -21.78
C SER A 163 -19.29 12.06 -20.85
N ARG A 164 -19.43 13.33 -20.46
CA ARG A 164 -18.60 13.99 -19.45
C ARG A 164 -19.12 13.61 -18.07
N ARG A 165 -18.22 13.42 -17.09
CA ARG A 165 -18.61 13.28 -15.68
C ARG A 165 -18.87 14.66 -15.05
N GLU A 166 -19.78 14.73 -14.10
CA GLU A 166 -20.08 15.98 -13.38
C GLU A 166 -18.89 16.41 -12.52
N PHE A 167 -18.26 15.45 -11.85
CA PHE A 167 -17.08 15.68 -11.02
C PHE A 167 -15.78 15.60 -11.80
N SER A 168 -14.85 16.51 -11.48
CA SER A 168 -13.49 16.48 -12.02
C SER A 168 -12.63 15.45 -11.29
N PHE A 169 -11.72 14.80 -12.02
CA PHE A 169 -10.63 14.05 -11.41
C PHE A 169 -9.86 14.92 -10.40
N LYS A 170 -9.67 14.40 -9.18
CA LYS A 170 -8.92 15.05 -8.11
C LYS A 170 -7.68 14.22 -7.78
N LEU A 171 -6.59 14.91 -7.46
CA LEU A 171 -5.43 14.25 -6.86
C LEU A 171 -5.80 13.73 -5.47
N VAL A 172 -5.20 12.61 -5.08
CA VAL A 172 -5.41 12.04 -3.76
C VAL A 172 -4.89 13.02 -2.70
N VAL A 173 -5.75 13.36 -1.73
CA VAL A 173 -5.42 14.29 -0.64
C VAL A 173 -4.76 13.57 0.52
N GLU A 174 -5.19 12.33 0.80
CA GLU A 174 -4.70 11.56 1.93
C GLU A 174 -3.33 10.95 1.63
N ARG A 175 -2.33 11.26 2.46
CA ARG A 175 -0.94 10.81 2.29
C ARG A 175 -0.80 9.28 2.25
N SER A 176 -1.60 8.55 3.03
CA SER A 176 -1.59 7.07 3.05
C SER A 176 -1.99 6.49 1.67
N SER A 177 -3.04 7.04 1.08
CA SER A 177 -3.57 6.66 -0.23
C SER A 177 -2.59 7.05 -1.35
N GLU A 178 -1.96 8.21 -1.26
CA GLU A 178 -0.92 8.64 -2.20
C GLU A 178 0.28 7.66 -2.19
N ILE A 179 0.80 7.32 -1.00
CA ILE A 179 1.88 6.36 -0.81
C ILE A 179 1.49 5.00 -1.40
N ARG A 180 0.27 4.52 -1.11
CA ARG A 180 -0.25 3.25 -1.61
C ARG A 180 -0.32 3.22 -3.14
N TYR A 181 -0.81 4.28 -3.76
CA TYR A 181 -0.97 4.34 -5.22
C TYR A 181 0.40 4.36 -5.93
N ARG A 182 1.33 5.18 -5.44
CA ARG A 182 2.72 5.19 -5.92
C ARG A 182 3.40 3.85 -5.71
N ARG A 183 3.16 3.19 -4.56
CA ARG A 183 3.69 1.84 -4.25
C ARG A 183 3.22 0.82 -5.29
N THR A 184 1.93 0.83 -5.67
CA THR A 184 1.41 -0.10 -6.69
C THR A 184 2.12 0.05 -8.04
N GLN A 185 2.36 1.28 -8.51
CA GLN A 185 3.11 1.50 -9.75
C GLN A 185 4.59 1.10 -9.63
N LYS A 186 5.22 1.36 -8.49
CA LYS A 186 6.59 0.90 -8.19
C LYS A 186 6.68 -0.63 -8.21
N GLN A 187 5.73 -1.33 -7.60
CA GLN A 187 5.67 -2.79 -7.61
C GLN A 187 5.55 -3.34 -9.03
N PHE A 188 4.72 -2.71 -9.87
CA PHE A 188 4.60 -3.07 -11.27
C PHE A 188 5.93 -2.92 -12.01
N LEU A 189 6.59 -1.77 -11.86
CA LEU A 189 7.85 -1.54 -12.56
C LEU A 189 8.99 -2.43 -12.04
N ALA A 190 9.05 -2.70 -10.73
CA ALA A 190 9.98 -3.65 -10.14
C ALA A 190 9.79 -5.06 -10.71
N PHE A 191 8.53 -5.49 -10.88
CA PHE A 191 8.18 -6.75 -11.54
C PHE A 191 8.69 -6.80 -12.97
N VAL A 192 8.43 -5.78 -13.78
CA VAL A 192 8.88 -5.71 -15.18
C VAL A 192 10.41 -5.75 -15.29
N LEU A 193 11.11 -4.97 -14.47
CA LEU A 193 12.58 -4.93 -14.46
C LEU A 193 13.19 -6.26 -14.06
N ARG A 194 12.61 -6.97 -13.08
CA ARG A 194 13.12 -8.28 -12.65
C ARG A 194 12.88 -9.35 -13.67
N ILE A 195 11.75 -9.32 -14.38
CA ILE A 195 11.51 -10.24 -15.50
C ILE A 195 12.51 -9.98 -16.62
N TYR A 196 12.76 -8.71 -16.95
CA TYR A 196 13.75 -8.35 -17.96
C TYR A 196 15.16 -8.86 -17.63
N ARG A 197 15.52 -8.85 -16.34
CA ARG A 197 16.82 -9.34 -15.84
C ARG A 197 16.87 -10.85 -15.60
N MET A 198 15.74 -11.54 -15.69
CA MET A 198 15.66 -12.97 -15.46
C MET A 198 16.17 -13.75 -16.68
N PRO A 199 16.97 -14.83 -16.50
CA PRO A 199 17.38 -15.70 -17.59
C PRO A 199 16.17 -16.29 -18.35
N ASP A 200 16.29 -16.45 -19.67
CA ASP A 200 15.18 -16.88 -20.54
C ASP A 200 14.56 -18.22 -20.15
N ASN A 201 15.36 -19.16 -19.65
CA ASN A 201 14.87 -20.47 -19.21
C ASN A 201 14.00 -20.32 -17.97
N SER A 202 14.52 -19.66 -16.93
CA SER A 202 13.78 -19.40 -15.68
C SER A 202 12.53 -18.54 -15.91
N ARG A 203 12.60 -17.56 -16.82
CA ARG A 203 11.46 -16.69 -17.16
C ARG A 203 10.32 -17.47 -17.80
N ARG A 204 10.62 -18.38 -18.72
CA ARG A 204 9.62 -19.25 -19.36
C ARG A 204 8.98 -20.22 -18.36
N GLU A 205 9.78 -20.76 -17.46
CA GLU A 205 9.33 -21.75 -16.48
C GLU A 205 8.50 -21.11 -15.34
N MET A 206 8.90 -19.94 -14.86
CA MET A 206 8.35 -19.35 -13.63
C MET A 206 7.28 -18.27 -13.84
N VAL A 207 7.33 -17.53 -14.96
CA VAL A 207 6.47 -16.36 -15.18
C VAL A 207 5.55 -16.53 -16.38
N ASN A 208 6.00 -17.22 -17.43
CA ASN A 208 5.21 -17.51 -18.63
C ASN A 208 4.46 -16.29 -19.23
N VAL A 209 5.05 -15.10 -19.13
CA VAL A 209 4.57 -13.88 -19.81
C VAL A 209 5.60 -13.46 -20.85
N LYS A 210 5.13 -13.18 -22.07
CA LYS A 210 6.00 -12.73 -23.16
C LYS A 210 6.23 -11.23 -23.03
N MET A 211 7.49 -10.82 -22.99
CA MET A 211 7.83 -9.40 -23.13
C MET A 211 7.90 -9.04 -24.61
N LYS A 212 7.19 -7.99 -25.01
CA LYS A 212 7.26 -7.50 -26.38
C LYS A 212 8.66 -6.93 -26.70
N PRO A 213 9.11 -7.03 -27.96
CA PRO A 213 10.42 -6.50 -28.37
C PRO A 213 10.60 -5.00 -28.09
N ASP A 214 9.54 -4.21 -28.22
CA ASP A 214 9.57 -2.78 -27.92
C ASP A 214 9.86 -2.51 -26.43
N ASN A 215 9.14 -3.20 -25.54
CA ASN A 215 9.36 -3.14 -24.09
C ASN A 215 10.81 -3.49 -23.74
N ILE A 216 11.34 -4.58 -24.31
CA ILE A 216 12.73 -5.02 -24.10
C ILE A 216 13.71 -3.94 -24.56
N THR A 217 13.47 -3.32 -25.71
CA THR A 217 14.34 -2.27 -26.27
C THR A 217 14.37 -1.04 -25.36
N GLN A 218 13.21 -0.59 -24.89
CA GLN A 218 13.13 0.55 -23.97
C GLN A 218 13.76 0.25 -22.60
N LEU A 219 13.50 -0.96 -22.05
CA LEU A 219 14.12 -1.43 -20.81
C LEU A 219 15.63 -1.48 -20.94
N HIS A 220 16.16 -1.99 -22.05
CA HIS A 220 17.60 -2.01 -22.31
C HIS A 220 18.19 -0.59 -22.35
N ARG A 221 17.52 0.38 -23.00
CA ARG A 221 17.98 1.78 -23.04
C ARG A 221 18.07 2.40 -21.66
N ILE A 222 17.10 2.13 -20.79
CA ILE A 222 17.12 2.59 -19.38
C ILE A 222 18.21 1.85 -18.59
N TRP A 223 18.34 0.54 -18.81
CA TRP A 223 19.26 -0.31 -18.05
C TRP A 223 20.74 -0.02 -18.34
N GLU A 224 21.06 0.34 -19.58
CA GLU A 224 22.42 0.69 -20.04
C GLU A 224 22.63 2.21 -20.18
N HIS A 225 21.73 3.01 -19.60
CA HIS A 225 21.77 4.47 -19.70
C HIS A 225 23.06 5.09 -19.11
N SER A 226 23.54 6.19 -19.67
CA SER A 226 24.78 6.86 -19.21
C SER A 226 24.70 7.40 -17.77
N ILE A 227 23.48 7.57 -17.23
CA ILE A 227 23.23 8.02 -15.85
C ILE A 227 23.98 7.17 -14.82
N TRP A 228 24.18 5.88 -15.10
CA TRP A 228 24.87 4.95 -14.18
C TRP A 228 26.35 5.31 -13.96
N ASN A 229 26.96 6.12 -14.84
CA ASN A 229 28.33 6.60 -14.67
C ASN A 229 28.46 7.73 -13.64
N TYR A 230 27.36 8.42 -13.34
CA TYR A 230 27.33 9.57 -12.44
C TYR A 230 26.92 9.19 -11.02
N PHE A 231 26.59 7.92 -10.76
CA PHE A 231 26.03 7.46 -9.51
C PHE A 231 26.90 6.48 -8.74
N ASP A 232 27.03 6.77 -7.45
CA ASP A 232 27.43 5.79 -6.47
C ASP A 232 26.23 4.93 -6.06
N LEU A 233 26.09 3.77 -6.72
CA LEU A 233 25.03 2.78 -6.46
C LEU A 233 25.00 2.30 -5.00
N THR A 234 26.07 2.48 -4.23
CA THR A 234 26.14 2.08 -2.82
C THR A 234 25.37 3.01 -1.89
N LYS A 235 25.19 4.29 -2.26
CA LYS A 235 24.43 5.27 -1.47
C LYS A 235 22.93 5.22 -1.71
N GLY A 236 22.49 4.54 -2.79
CA GLY A 236 21.08 4.25 -3.09
C GLY A 236 20.14 5.46 -3.12
N THR A 237 20.65 6.69 -3.27
CA THR A 237 19.86 7.91 -3.08
C THR A 237 19.75 8.66 -4.40
N TRP A 238 18.51 8.82 -4.87
CA TRP A 238 18.18 9.72 -5.97
C TRP A 238 18.38 11.16 -5.47
N PRO A 239 19.11 12.02 -6.21
CA PRO A 239 19.43 13.36 -5.76
C PRO A 239 18.14 14.17 -5.71
N VAL A 240 17.90 14.80 -4.57
CA VAL A 240 16.83 15.76 -4.41
C VAL A 240 17.20 16.97 -5.26
N MET A 241 16.46 17.21 -6.34
CA MET A 241 16.54 18.50 -7.04
C MET A 241 15.74 19.52 -6.22
N GLU A 242 16.35 20.66 -5.90
CA GLU A 242 15.73 21.71 -5.09
C GLU A 242 14.40 22.19 -5.72
N GLY A 243 13.35 22.26 -4.90
CA GLY A 243 11.98 22.63 -5.30
C GLY A 243 10.90 21.56 -5.05
N GLN A 244 11.27 20.37 -4.59
CA GLN A 244 10.32 19.29 -4.26
C GLN A 244 10.09 19.23 -2.74
N GLY A 245 8.84 19.43 -2.30
CA GLY A 245 8.45 19.25 -0.90
C GLY A 245 8.71 17.83 -0.42
N ASN A 246 9.36 17.71 0.75
CA ASN A 246 9.74 16.43 1.34
C ASN A 246 8.50 15.57 1.65
N ALA A 247 8.45 14.38 1.05
CA ALA A 247 7.93 13.22 1.78
C ALA A 247 9.10 12.66 2.59
N GLU A 248 9.22 13.08 3.85
CA GLU A 248 10.18 12.49 4.78
C GLU A 248 10.05 10.95 4.78
N ASP A 249 11.21 10.31 4.78
CA ASP A 249 11.47 8.88 4.86
C ASP A 249 10.58 8.24 5.95
N ALA A 250 9.47 7.63 5.55
CA ALA A 250 8.69 6.78 6.44
C ALA A 250 9.45 5.45 6.59
N THR A 251 10.36 5.40 7.56
CA THR A 251 10.90 4.16 8.09
C THR A 251 9.81 3.44 8.89
N GLU A 252 9.19 2.43 8.28
CA GLU A 252 8.81 1.13 8.87
C GLU A 252 7.95 0.38 7.83
N ASP A 253 8.61 -0.35 6.94
CA ASP A 253 7.94 -1.28 6.01
C ASP A 253 7.68 -2.59 6.78
N GLY A 254 6.77 -2.52 7.75
CA GLY A 254 6.05 -3.70 8.19
C GLY A 254 5.10 -4.10 7.08
N GLU A 255 5.10 -5.38 6.67
CA GLU A 255 4.00 -5.95 5.88
C GLU A 255 2.72 -5.98 6.76
N THR A 256 2.20 -4.82 7.18
CA THR A 256 0.82 -4.71 7.63
C THR A 256 -0.03 -4.65 6.38
N ASP A 257 -0.48 -5.83 5.95
CA ASP A 257 -1.63 -5.99 5.07
C ASP A 257 -2.81 -5.36 5.82
N ASP A 258 -2.99 -4.05 5.63
CA ASP A 258 -4.09 -3.29 6.21
C ASP A 258 -5.36 -3.68 5.43
N GLU A 259 -5.83 -4.91 5.66
CA GLU A 259 -7.03 -5.49 5.06
C GLU A 259 -8.33 -4.83 5.56
N ASN A 260 -8.25 -3.66 6.21
CA ASN A 260 -9.42 -3.02 6.78
C ASN A 260 -9.32 -1.48 6.77
N VAL A 261 -9.37 -0.90 5.57
CA VAL A 261 -9.90 0.46 5.43
C VAL A 261 -11.04 0.38 4.41
N GLU A 262 -12.24 0.17 4.95
CA GLU A 262 -13.52 0.52 4.33
C GLU A 262 -13.57 2.05 4.16
N ALA A 263 -12.69 2.61 3.33
CA ALA A 263 -12.91 3.89 2.71
C ALA A 263 -13.73 3.58 1.47
N TRP A 264 -15.04 3.47 1.68
CA TRP A 264 -16.01 3.67 0.61
C TRP A 264 -15.66 5.01 -0.02
N GLU A 265 -14.93 4.98 -1.13
CA GLU A 265 -14.92 6.09 -2.08
C GLU A 265 -16.39 6.27 -2.44
N LEU A 266 -16.96 7.34 -1.86
CA LEU A 266 -18.31 7.88 -1.98
C LEU A 266 -19.11 7.24 -3.11
N ASP A 267 -20.30 6.77 -2.74
CA ASP A 267 -21.37 6.33 -3.63
C ASP A 267 -21.34 7.13 -4.94
N ASP A 268 -20.73 6.53 -5.96
CA ASP A 268 -21.06 6.82 -7.34
C ASP A 268 -22.40 6.10 -7.55
N ASP A 269 -23.48 6.71 -7.06
CA ASP A 269 -24.84 6.31 -7.40
C ASP A 269 -24.94 6.35 -8.93
N GLU A 270 -24.94 5.16 -9.51
CA GLU A 270 -25.37 4.94 -10.88
C GLU A 270 -26.90 4.97 -10.86
N ASP A 271 -27.46 5.95 -11.57
CA ASP A 271 -28.78 5.93 -12.21
C ASP A 271 -29.97 5.48 -11.32
N ASP A 272 -30.52 6.41 -10.54
CA ASP A 272 -31.97 6.46 -10.29
C ASP A 272 -32.47 7.86 -10.73
N GLU A 273 -33.02 7.89 -11.95
CA GLU A 273 -33.89 8.96 -12.40
C GLU A 273 -35.14 8.94 -11.51
N ASP A 274 -35.27 9.89 -10.58
CA ASP A 274 -36.57 10.36 -10.11
C ASP A 274 -36.44 11.84 -9.70
N GLU A 275 -37.10 12.67 -10.49
CA GLU A 275 -37.34 14.09 -10.27
C GLU A 275 -38.04 14.29 -8.91
N ASP A 276 -37.54 15.20 -8.09
CA ASP A 276 -38.37 16.15 -7.36
C ASP A 276 -37.48 17.27 -6.80
N ASP A 277 -37.75 18.47 -7.31
CA ASP A 277 -37.27 19.78 -6.86
C ASP A 277 -37.51 19.97 -5.34
N GLU A 278 -36.61 20.64 -4.63
CA GLU A 278 -36.89 21.95 -4.01
C GLU A 278 -35.56 22.60 -3.53
N ASP A 279 -35.48 23.91 -3.81
CA ASP A 279 -34.41 24.85 -3.51
C ASP A 279 -33.97 24.89 -2.04
N ASP A 280 -32.66 25.09 -1.79
CA ASP A 280 -32.22 26.10 -0.82
C ASP A 280 -30.81 26.61 -1.15
N GLU A 281 -30.76 27.87 -1.59
CA GLU A 281 -29.58 28.66 -1.88
C GLU A 281 -28.95 29.13 -0.56
N SER A 282 -27.65 28.85 -0.34
CA SER A 282 -26.89 29.64 0.64
C SER A 282 -25.47 29.91 0.15
N ASP A 283 -25.32 31.08 -0.47
CA ASP A 283 -24.08 31.78 -0.75
C ASP A 283 -23.21 31.94 0.50
N HIS A 284 -21.93 31.55 0.43
CA HIS A 284 -20.88 32.23 1.20
C HIS A 284 -19.60 32.35 0.38
N ASP A 285 -19.50 33.54 -0.24
CA ASP A 285 -18.27 34.24 -0.61
C ASP A 285 -17.44 34.55 0.65
N ASP A 286 -16.18 34.09 0.70
CA ASP A 286 -15.16 34.70 1.56
C ASP A 286 -13.80 34.69 0.86
N SER A 287 -13.42 35.89 0.41
CA SER A 287 -12.17 36.20 -0.27
C SER A 287 -11.15 36.75 0.74
N GLY A 288 -10.26 35.88 1.21
CA GLY A 288 -9.14 36.24 2.10
C GLY A 288 -7.86 36.65 1.36
N HIS A 289 -7.73 37.95 1.13
CA HIS A 289 -6.56 38.65 0.60
C HIS A 289 -5.39 38.67 1.60
N TYR A 290 -4.19 38.19 1.21
CA TYR A 290 -2.93 38.56 1.85
C TYR A 290 -1.87 38.88 0.80
N ASN A 291 -1.64 40.18 0.58
CA ASN A 291 -0.41 40.72 0.01
C ASN A 291 0.48 41.19 1.17
N GLY A 292 1.68 40.63 1.27
CA GLY A 292 2.76 41.07 2.14
C GLY A 292 4.04 41.17 1.33
N PHE A 293 4.35 42.39 0.92
CA PHE A 293 5.46 42.83 0.10
C PHE A 293 6.77 42.74 0.91
N ASP A 294 7.85 42.22 0.32
CA ASP A 294 9.21 42.58 0.73
C ASP A 294 10.05 42.77 -0.52
N GLU A 295 10.28 44.04 -0.86
CA GLU A 295 11.11 44.53 -1.95
C GLU A 295 12.41 45.05 -1.35
N HIS A 296 13.56 44.46 -1.72
CA HIS A 296 14.90 45.07 -1.83
C HIS A 296 15.85 43.94 -2.25
N ALA A 297 16.81 44.04 -3.17
CA ALA A 297 17.24 45.10 -4.07
C ALA A 297 18.12 44.40 -5.14
N ALA A 298 18.24 45.02 -6.32
CA ALA A 298 19.11 44.57 -7.40
C ALA A 298 20.58 44.41 -6.95
N GLY A 299 21.13 43.21 -7.15
CA GLY A 299 22.55 42.90 -6.96
C GLY A 299 23.08 42.14 -8.17
N THR A 300 23.86 42.84 -8.98
CA THR A 300 24.58 42.38 -10.17
C THR A 300 25.51 41.19 -9.85
N TYR A 301 25.42 40.16 -10.67
CA TYR A 301 26.39 39.10 -10.99
C TYR A 301 27.72 39.08 -10.20
N GLN A 302 28.00 37.94 -9.54
CA GLN A 302 29.28 37.26 -9.76
C GLN A 302 29.08 35.75 -9.84
N ASP A 303 29.37 35.28 -11.05
CA ASP A 303 29.48 33.91 -11.50
C ASP A 303 30.83 33.37 -11.02
N THR A 304 30.83 32.38 -10.11
CA THR A 304 32.03 31.56 -9.86
C THR A 304 31.66 30.22 -9.20
N SER A 305 31.10 29.29 -9.97
CA SER A 305 31.25 27.86 -9.67
C SER A 305 31.51 27.08 -10.95
N SER A 306 32.80 26.86 -11.22
CA SER A 306 33.39 25.78 -12.03
C SER A 306 32.42 25.01 -12.95
N GLY A 307 32.25 25.54 -14.16
CA GLY A 307 31.53 24.88 -15.24
C GLY A 307 32.21 23.61 -15.75
N ILE A 308 31.40 22.85 -16.50
CA ILE A 308 31.72 21.72 -17.40
C ILE A 308 31.30 20.32 -16.91
N SER A 309 31.07 20.07 -15.61
CA SER A 309 30.57 18.73 -15.16
C SER A 309 29.08 18.66 -14.84
N GLY A 310 28.42 19.78 -14.51
CA GLY A 310 27.01 19.80 -14.06
C GLY A 310 25.98 19.61 -15.19
N ASP A 311 26.19 20.27 -16.33
CA ASP A 311 25.21 20.30 -17.42
C ASP A 311 25.00 18.94 -18.10
N SER A 312 26.08 18.17 -18.24
CA SER A 312 26.00 16.82 -18.83
C SER A 312 25.26 15.85 -17.91
N ALA A 313 25.46 15.95 -16.59
CA ALA A 313 24.74 15.14 -15.62
C ALA A 313 23.26 15.52 -15.61
N ALA A 314 22.92 16.81 -15.49
CA ALA A 314 21.54 17.30 -15.50
C ALA A 314 20.77 16.90 -16.77
N SER A 315 21.42 16.98 -17.94
CA SER A 315 20.84 16.49 -19.20
C SER A 315 20.59 14.98 -19.17
N ALA A 316 21.53 14.17 -18.66
CA ALA A 316 21.35 12.73 -18.52
C ALA A 316 20.22 12.37 -17.53
N PHE A 317 20.03 13.16 -16.46
CA PHE A 317 18.89 13.02 -15.55
C PHE A 317 17.56 13.27 -16.25
N GLY A 318 17.45 14.38 -16.96
CA GLY A 318 16.26 14.73 -17.73
C GLY A 318 15.92 13.61 -18.71
N GLN A 319 16.87 13.23 -19.56
CA GLN A 319 16.71 12.15 -20.54
C GLN A 319 16.27 10.83 -19.89
N PHE A 320 16.84 10.46 -18.75
CA PHE A 320 16.47 9.24 -18.03
C PHE A 320 15.01 9.26 -17.55
N LEU A 321 14.55 10.38 -16.98
CA LEU A 321 13.16 10.55 -16.55
C LEU A 321 12.18 10.51 -17.73
N GLU A 322 12.56 11.10 -18.86
CA GLU A 322 11.77 11.05 -20.09
C GLU A 322 11.63 9.61 -20.62
N LEU A 323 12.73 8.86 -20.68
CA LEU A 323 12.71 7.44 -21.09
C LEU A 323 11.88 6.59 -20.12
N LEU A 324 11.98 6.86 -18.81
CA LEU A 324 11.19 6.18 -17.79
C LEU A 324 9.69 6.46 -17.92
N PHE A 325 9.31 7.71 -18.19
CA PHE A 325 7.94 8.08 -18.50
C PHE A 325 7.44 7.36 -19.76
N GLN A 326 8.23 7.36 -20.84
CA GLN A 326 7.89 6.65 -22.08
C GLN A 326 7.64 5.17 -21.82
N LEU A 327 8.51 4.50 -21.05
CA LEU A 327 8.32 3.11 -20.68
C LEU A 327 7.01 2.89 -19.92
N CYS A 328 6.68 3.76 -18.94
CA CYS A 328 5.43 3.66 -18.20
C CYS A 328 4.21 3.76 -19.13
N VAL A 329 4.21 4.70 -20.08
CA VAL A 329 3.13 4.86 -21.06
C VAL A 329 3.06 3.67 -22.03
N THR A 330 4.20 3.16 -22.51
CA THR A 330 4.23 1.99 -23.40
C THR A 330 3.67 0.74 -22.72
N LEU A 331 4.05 0.47 -21.47
CA LEU A 331 3.51 -0.64 -20.68
C LEU A 331 2.00 -0.49 -20.43
N SER A 332 1.55 0.74 -20.27
CA SER A 332 0.14 1.12 -20.04
C SER A 332 -0.73 1.04 -21.31
N THR A 333 -0.11 1.16 -22.49
CA THR A 333 -0.78 1.14 -23.81
C THR A 333 -0.48 -0.13 -24.59
N GLU A 334 -0.05 -1.19 -23.90
CA GLU A 334 0.30 -2.46 -24.52
C GLU A 334 -0.95 -3.13 -25.14
N SER A 335 -0.90 -3.45 -26.43
CA SER A 335 -1.99 -4.16 -27.12
C SER A 335 -2.15 -5.61 -26.68
N TYR A 336 -3.34 -6.19 -26.79
CA TYR A 336 -3.54 -7.60 -26.48
C TYR A 336 -2.97 -8.50 -27.58
N LEU A 337 -2.32 -9.60 -27.19
CA LEU A 337 -1.99 -10.71 -28.06
C LEU A 337 -3.13 -11.72 -28.00
N ASP A 338 -3.60 -12.18 -29.16
CA ASP A 338 -4.70 -13.14 -29.31
C ASP A 338 -6.00 -12.72 -28.59
N GLY A 339 -6.22 -11.41 -28.46
CA GLY A 339 -7.36 -10.84 -27.75
C GLY A 339 -7.35 -11.07 -26.23
N GLN A 340 -6.27 -11.61 -25.66
CA GLN A 340 -6.17 -11.93 -24.23
C GLN A 340 -5.61 -10.74 -23.44
N PRO A 341 -6.34 -10.14 -22.49
CA PRO A 341 -5.82 -9.05 -21.67
C PRO A 341 -4.57 -9.45 -20.89
N SER A 342 -4.54 -10.68 -20.35
CA SER A 342 -3.42 -11.26 -19.58
C SER A 342 -2.12 -11.41 -20.35
N SER A 343 -2.12 -11.19 -21.67
CA SER A 343 -0.90 -11.15 -22.49
C SER A 343 -0.05 -9.90 -22.27
N THR A 344 -0.64 -8.84 -21.69
CA THR A 344 0.07 -7.59 -21.38
C THR A 344 0.68 -7.64 -19.98
N LEU A 345 1.81 -6.97 -19.79
CA LEU A 345 2.53 -7.02 -18.51
C LEU A 345 1.71 -6.40 -17.36
N LEU A 346 0.97 -5.31 -17.61
CA LEU A 346 0.16 -4.65 -16.60
C LEU A 346 -1.01 -5.55 -16.13
N MET A 347 -1.71 -6.18 -17.07
CA MET A 347 -2.84 -7.05 -16.74
C MET A 347 -2.38 -8.39 -16.14
N TYR A 348 -1.21 -8.90 -16.53
CA TYR A 348 -0.59 -10.05 -15.88
C TYR A 348 -0.10 -9.70 -14.47
N PHE A 349 0.50 -8.54 -14.26
CA PHE A 349 0.91 -8.07 -12.93
C PHE A 349 -0.28 -7.89 -11.99
N ARG A 350 -1.38 -7.34 -12.52
CA ARG A 350 -2.63 -7.15 -11.78
C ARG A 350 -3.02 -8.41 -11.00
N GLY A 351 -3.08 -9.57 -11.65
CA GLY A 351 -3.52 -10.78 -10.98
C GLY A 351 -2.56 -11.32 -9.91
N ILE A 352 -1.26 -10.99 -9.98
CA ILE A 352 -0.28 -11.32 -8.93
C ILE A 352 -0.61 -10.58 -7.64
N LEU A 353 -1.05 -9.32 -7.73
CA LEU A 353 -1.50 -8.57 -6.56
C LEU A 353 -2.80 -9.13 -5.96
N GLY A 354 -3.47 -10.04 -6.66
CA GLY A 354 -4.66 -10.75 -6.18
C GLY A 354 -4.34 -11.99 -5.35
N PHE A 355 -3.07 -12.31 -5.08
CA PHE A 355 -2.72 -13.43 -4.20
C PHE A 355 -2.95 -13.07 -2.72
N SER A 356 -3.40 -14.04 -1.93
CA SER A 356 -3.39 -13.95 -0.46
C SER A 356 -1.97 -13.85 0.09
N SER A 357 -1.83 -13.42 1.35
CA SER A 357 -0.55 -13.32 2.08
C SER A 357 0.33 -14.57 1.98
N ASP A 358 -0.27 -15.76 2.09
CA ASP A 358 0.37 -17.07 1.98
C ASP A 358 0.54 -17.61 0.54
N CYS A 359 0.11 -16.84 -0.47
CA CYS A 359 0.08 -17.20 -1.90
C CYS A 359 -0.78 -18.44 -2.24
N GLN A 360 -1.54 -18.99 -1.29
CA GLN A 360 -2.33 -20.21 -1.52
C GLN A 360 -3.68 -19.91 -2.18
N ARG A 361 -4.26 -18.76 -1.87
CA ARG A 361 -5.60 -18.34 -2.32
C ARG A 361 -5.53 -17.05 -3.12
N PHE A 362 -6.67 -16.72 -3.70
CA PHE A 362 -6.90 -15.42 -4.32
C PHE A 362 -7.75 -14.54 -3.42
N GLN A 363 -7.47 -13.24 -3.43
CA GLN A 363 -8.23 -12.23 -2.72
C GLN A 363 -9.63 -12.09 -3.30
N LEU A 364 -10.57 -11.79 -2.41
CA LEU A 364 -11.96 -11.47 -2.74
C LEU A 364 -12.06 -10.11 -3.43
N ALA A 365 -13.18 -9.85 -4.10
CA ALA A 365 -13.42 -8.60 -4.82
C ALA A 365 -13.33 -7.40 -3.87
N ARG A 366 -13.91 -7.48 -2.66
CA ARG A 366 -13.84 -6.40 -1.66
C ARG A 366 -12.41 -6.02 -1.25
N GLN A 367 -11.52 -7.01 -1.15
CA GLN A 367 -10.12 -6.81 -0.75
C GLN A 367 -9.28 -6.23 -1.90
N TYR A 368 -9.73 -6.45 -3.14
CA TYR A 368 -8.93 -6.19 -4.33
C TYR A 368 -9.28 -4.88 -5.04
N CYS A 369 -10.52 -4.38 -4.92
CA CYS A 369 -10.96 -3.19 -5.67
C CYS A 369 -10.13 -1.93 -5.37
N SER A 370 -9.63 -1.76 -4.15
CA SER A 370 -8.73 -0.64 -3.79
C SER A 370 -7.42 -0.65 -4.59
N LYS A 371 -6.88 -1.84 -4.90
CA LYS A 371 -5.68 -2.01 -5.76
C LYS A 371 -5.98 -1.64 -7.21
N LEU A 372 -7.20 -1.90 -7.68
CA LEU A 372 -7.65 -1.46 -9.01
C LEU A 372 -7.76 0.07 -9.09
N SER A 373 -8.38 0.71 -8.09
CA SER A 373 -8.44 2.18 -8.01
C SER A 373 -7.05 2.81 -8.06
N ALA A 374 -6.08 2.26 -7.31
CA ALA A 374 -4.69 2.70 -7.33
C ALA A 374 -4.07 2.64 -8.74
N MET A 375 -4.23 1.52 -9.45
CA MET A 375 -3.73 1.40 -10.83
C MET A 375 -4.43 2.40 -11.75
N MET A 376 -5.76 2.47 -11.72
CA MET A 376 -6.54 3.37 -12.57
C MET A 376 -6.15 4.83 -12.38
N TYR A 377 -5.92 5.26 -11.14
CA TYR A 377 -5.44 6.60 -10.83
C TYR A 377 -4.12 6.92 -11.54
N ILE A 378 -3.11 6.06 -11.36
CA ILE A 378 -1.79 6.26 -11.97
C ILE A 378 -1.88 6.25 -13.51
N GLN A 379 -2.69 5.35 -14.08
CA GLN A 379 -2.90 5.26 -15.51
C GLN A 379 -3.53 6.55 -16.08
N ARG A 380 -4.54 7.11 -15.39
CA ARG A 380 -5.17 8.38 -15.79
C ARG A 380 -4.18 9.54 -15.82
N ILE A 381 -3.38 9.72 -14.77
CA ILE A 381 -2.41 10.83 -14.74
C ILE A 381 -1.29 10.65 -15.78
N LEU A 382 -0.86 9.41 -16.06
CA LEU A 382 0.11 9.11 -17.13
C LEU A 382 -0.46 9.46 -18.51
N PHE A 383 -1.73 9.16 -18.75
CA PHE A 383 -2.39 9.47 -20.02
C PHE A 383 -2.67 10.95 -20.19
N LEU A 384 -3.00 11.66 -19.12
CA LEU A 384 -3.10 13.12 -19.16
C LEU A 384 -1.74 13.74 -19.51
N GLU A 385 -0.65 13.34 -18.84
CA GLU A 385 0.70 13.83 -19.16
C GLU A 385 1.09 13.48 -20.60
N ARG A 386 0.72 12.31 -21.09
CA ARG A 386 1.00 11.91 -22.48
C ARG A 386 0.26 12.77 -23.49
N ALA A 387 -0.97 13.18 -23.17
CA ALA A 387 -1.81 13.95 -24.08
C ALA A 387 -1.55 15.45 -24.04
N LEU A 388 -1.31 15.99 -22.85
CA LEU A 388 -1.24 17.42 -22.57
C LEU A 388 -0.10 17.76 -21.59
N PRO A 389 1.16 17.43 -21.91
CA PRO A 389 2.26 17.68 -21.00
C PRO A 389 2.48 19.19 -20.79
N LEU A 390 2.71 19.61 -19.55
CA LEU A 390 2.95 21.03 -19.25
C LEU A 390 4.23 21.58 -19.85
N ARG A 391 5.22 20.72 -20.06
CA ARG A 391 6.53 21.06 -20.61
C ARG A 391 6.83 20.04 -21.70
N GLU A 392 7.67 20.39 -22.66
CA GLU A 392 8.08 19.42 -23.66
C GLU A 392 8.92 18.27 -23.07
N TYR A 393 9.00 17.18 -23.83
CA TYR A 393 9.92 16.07 -23.64
C TYR A 393 10.88 16.05 -24.83
N THR A 394 12.06 16.64 -24.67
CA THR A 394 13.01 16.86 -25.77
C THR A 394 13.61 15.54 -26.27
N SER A 395 13.88 14.59 -25.37
CA SER A 395 14.56 13.33 -25.68
C SER A 395 13.64 12.31 -26.36
N ILE A 396 12.37 12.29 -25.99
CA ILE A 396 11.36 11.36 -26.54
C ILE A 396 10.40 12.03 -27.54
N GLY A 397 10.58 13.32 -27.81
CA GLY A 397 9.90 14.06 -28.88
C GLY A 397 8.42 14.32 -28.64
N ILE A 398 8.00 14.58 -27.39
CA ILE A 398 6.62 14.98 -27.08
C ILE A 398 6.58 16.50 -26.91
N PRO A 399 5.82 17.23 -27.73
CA PRO A 399 5.72 18.67 -27.61
C PRO A 399 4.95 19.05 -26.33
N GLN A 400 5.20 20.26 -25.83
CA GLN A 400 4.34 20.89 -24.82
C GLN A 400 2.89 20.98 -25.32
N ARG A 401 1.93 20.92 -24.40
CA ARG A 401 0.50 21.09 -24.73
C ARG A 401 0.25 22.40 -25.49
N PRO A 402 -0.66 22.42 -26.48
CA PRO A 402 -0.96 23.63 -27.23
C PRO A 402 -1.80 24.62 -26.40
N ASP A 403 -1.76 25.90 -26.78
CA ASP A 403 -2.58 26.95 -26.15
C ASP A 403 -4.08 26.76 -26.44
N ALA A 404 -4.41 26.22 -27.62
CA ALA A 404 -5.78 25.93 -28.06
C ALA A 404 -5.90 24.48 -28.56
N GLY A 405 -7.12 23.93 -28.55
CA GLY A 405 -7.38 22.58 -29.03
C GLY A 405 -6.94 21.45 -28.08
N GLN A 406 -6.81 21.76 -26.78
CA GLN A 406 -6.36 20.78 -25.79
C GLN A 406 -7.33 19.60 -25.63
N PHE A 407 -8.64 19.83 -25.77
CA PHE A 407 -9.63 18.77 -25.70
C PHE A 407 -9.45 17.77 -26.86
N GLU A 408 -9.20 18.24 -28.08
CA GLU A 408 -8.97 17.39 -29.25
C GLU A 408 -7.71 16.55 -29.09
N CYS A 409 -6.63 17.12 -28.55
CA CYS A 409 -5.41 16.40 -28.21
C CYS A 409 -5.68 15.32 -27.15
N PHE A 410 -6.40 15.66 -26.07
CA PHE A 410 -6.79 14.72 -25.03
C PHE A 410 -7.69 13.60 -25.55
N ASN A 411 -8.70 13.95 -26.34
CA ASN A 411 -9.71 13.03 -26.84
C ASN A 411 -9.10 11.96 -27.76
N GLN A 412 -8.01 12.24 -28.49
CA GLN A 412 -7.28 11.22 -29.26
C GLN A 412 -6.72 10.11 -28.37
N VAL A 413 -6.19 10.46 -27.20
CA VAL A 413 -5.69 9.48 -26.22
C VAL A 413 -6.86 8.79 -25.54
N GLN A 414 -7.89 9.54 -25.13
CA GLN A 414 -9.07 9.02 -24.46
C GLN A 414 -9.79 7.97 -25.31
N ALA A 415 -10.17 8.34 -26.54
CA ALA A 415 -10.91 7.48 -27.47
C ALA A 415 -10.20 6.16 -27.75
N LYS A 416 -8.86 6.16 -27.73
CA LYS A 416 -8.06 4.99 -28.05
C LYS A 416 -7.82 4.10 -26.84
N TYR A 417 -7.49 4.67 -25.68
CA TYR A 417 -6.90 3.91 -24.56
C TYR A 417 -7.76 3.90 -23.28
N MET A 418 -8.72 4.82 -23.15
CA MET A 418 -9.42 5.04 -21.88
C MET A 418 -10.90 4.63 -21.89
N VAL A 419 -11.50 4.55 -23.09
CA VAL A 419 -12.93 4.26 -23.24
C VAL A 419 -13.22 2.77 -23.01
N LEU A 420 -14.33 2.48 -22.32
CA LEU A 420 -14.83 1.12 -22.13
C LEU A 420 -15.01 0.38 -23.45
N GLY A 421 -14.62 -0.90 -23.47
CA GLY A 421 -14.59 -1.71 -24.68
C GLY A 421 -13.36 -1.50 -25.57
N SER A 422 -12.48 -0.54 -25.25
CA SER A 422 -11.16 -0.50 -25.88
C SER A 422 -10.34 -1.73 -25.48
N GLN A 423 -9.58 -2.29 -26.41
CA GLN A 423 -8.72 -3.46 -26.17
C GLN A 423 -7.38 -3.06 -25.53
N TYR A 424 -7.43 -2.21 -24.49
CA TYR A 424 -6.28 -1.68 -23.78
C TYR A 424 -6.44 -1.79 -22.26
N PRO A 425 -5.32 -1.87 -21.51
CA PRO A 425 -5.34 -2.19 -20.09
C PRO A 425 -6.26 -1.33 -19.22
N LEU A 426 -6.29 0.00 -19.42
CA LEU A 426 -7.11 0.87 -18.57
C LEU A 426 -8.62 0.57 -18.66
N ALA A 427 -9.14 0.28 -19.86
CA ALA A 427 -10.54 -0.08 -20.02
C ALA A 427 -10.89 -1.40 -19.33
N GLU A 428 -9.97 -2.38 -19.36
CA GLU A 428 -10.14 -3.64 -18.64
C GLU A 428 -10.05 -3.44 -17.12
N LEU A 429 -9.17 -2.56 -16.63
CA LEU A 429 -9.11 -2.18 -15.21
C LEU A 429 -10.42 -1.54 -14.72
N ILE A 430 -10.99 -0.61 -15.51
CA ILE A 430 -12.28 0.03 -15.22
C ILE A 430 -13.39 -1.04 -15.18
N SER A 431 -13.56 -1.80 -16.26
CA SER A 431 -14.59 -2.85 -16.36
C SER A 431 -14.54 -3.82 -15.18
N LEU A 432 -13.33 -4.19 -14.76
CA LEU A 432 -13.13 -5.17 -13.72
C LEU A 432 -13.30 -4.61 -12.31
N ARG A 433 -13.00 -3.33 -12.09
CA ARG A 433 -13.30 -2.65 -10.83
C ARG A 433 -14.80 -2.49 -10.67
N ASP A 434 -15.51 -2.07 -11.71
CA ASP A 434 -16.96 -1.85 -11.67
C ASP A 434 -17.69 -3.19 -11.45
N PHE A 435 -17.25 -4.27 -12.12
CA PHE A 435 -17.70 -5.62 -11.82
C PHE A 435 -17.37 -6.04 -10.38
N GLY A 436 -16.15 -5.78 -9.92
CA GLY A 436 -15.69 -6.15 -8.58
C GLY A 436 -16.50 -5.48 -7.46
N ARG A 437 -16.86 -4.19 -7.61
CA ARG A 437 -17.72 -3.47 -6.66
C ARG A 437 -19.09 -4.13 -6.53
N ASN A 438 -19.68 -4.53 -7.65
CA ASN A 438 -20.96 -5.25 -7.66
C ASN A 438 -20.86 -6.62 -6.99
N ILE A 439 -19.80 -7.39 -7.27
CA ILE A 439 -19.60 -8.68 -6.62
C ILE A 439 -19.31 -8.52 -5.12
N ALA A 440 -18.53 -7.53 -4.72
CA ALA A 440 -18.19 -7.28 -3.32
C ALA A 440 -19.42 -7.16 -2.41
N ARG A 441 -20.52 -6.56 -2.92
CA ARG A 441 -21.82 -6.46 -2.22
C ARG A 441 -22.48 -7.82 -1.95
N THR A 442 -22.13 -8.84 -2.73
CA THR A 442 -22.65 -10.21 -2.61
C THR A 442 -21.71 -11.15 -1.84
N GLU A 443 -20.48 -10.72 -1.55
CA GLU A 443 -19.51 -11.53 -0.84
C GLU A 443 -19.85 -11.62 0.66
N PRO A 444 -19.56 -12.77 1.32
CA PRO A 444 -19.84 -12.92 2.74
C PRO A 444 -19.05 -11.90 3.57
N PRO A 445 -19.58 -11.33 4.67
CA PRO A 445 -18.92 -10.27 5.43
C PRO A 445 -17.44 -10.54 5.77
N SER A 446 -16.62 -9.49 5.83
CA SER A 446 -15.20 -9.57 6.22
C SER A 446 -15.02 -10.16 7.62
N MET A 447 -15.96 -9.86 8.52
CA MET A 447 -15.98 -10.33 9.89
C MET A 447 -17.10 -11.37 10.09
N LEU A 448 -16.72 -12.65 10.16
CA LEU A 448 -17.68 -13.72 10.45
C LEU A 448 -17.63 -14.07 11.94
N PHE A 449 -18.60 -13.55 12.69
CA PHE A 449 -18.80 -13.96 14.07
C PHE A 449 -19.41 -15.36 14.13
N ARG A 450 -18.80 -16.24 14.92
CA ARG A 450 -19.34 -17.55 15.23
C ARG A 450 -19.93 -17.54 16.62
N TRP A 451 -21.21 -17.84 16.70
CA TRP A 451 -21.92 -18.07 17.94
C TRP A 451 -21.72 -19.52 18.38
N SER A 452 -21.52 -19.74 19.68
CA SER A 452 -21.69 -21.05 20.28
C SER A 452 -23.15 -21.50 20.14
N ASN A 453 -23.39 -22.80 20.11
CA ASN A 453 -24.73 -23.36 19.90
C ASN A 453 -25.74 -22.94 20.99
N ASP A 454 -25.25 -22.59 22.18
CA ASP A 454 -26.05 -22.09 23.30
C ASP A 454 -26.29 -20.57 23.24
N GLY A 455 -25.70 -19.86 22.29
CA GLY A 455 -25.81 -18.40 22.15
C GLY A 455 -25.06 -17.60 23.21
N GLU A 456 -24.24 -18.23 24.07
CA GLU A 456 -23.59 -17.54 25.19
C GLU A 456 -22.20 -17.00 24.85
N THR A 457 -21.58 -17.45 23.76
CA THR A 457 -20.22 -17.06 23.36
C THR A 457 -20.19 -16.62 21.90
N VAL A 458 -19.66 -15.42 21.66
CA VAL A 458 -19.34 -14.91 20.33
C VAL A 458 -17.84 -15.04 20.12
N SER A 459 -17.45 -15.61 18.98
CA SER A 459 -16.05 -15.83 18.61
C SER A 459 -15.73 -15.24 17.24
N HIS A 460 -14.57 -14.59 17.13
CA HIS A 460 -14.02 -14.10 15.87
C HIS A 460 -12.49 -14.30 15.87
N ALA A 461 -11.97 -15.02 14.87
CA ALA A 461 -10.56 -15.43 14.82
C ALA A 461 -10.09 -16.07 16.14
N THR A 462 -9.14 -15.44 16.84
CA THR A 462 -8.62 -15.87 18.15
C THR A 462 -9.36 -15.24 19.33
N PHE A 463 -10.22 -14.26 19.09
CA PHE A 463 -10.97 -13.54 20.12
C PHE A 463 -12.28 -14.26 20.44
N GLN A 464 -12.59 -14.37 21.73
CA GLN A 464 -13.86 -14.89 22.21
C GLN A 464 -14.38 -14.00 23.33
N ILE A 465 -15.67 -13.68 23.28
CA ILE A 465 -16.37 -12.93 24.31
C ILE A 465 -17.63 -13.68 24.71
N THR A 466 -17.82 -13.87 26.01
CA THR A 466 -19.07 -14.41 26.55
C THR A 466 -20.08 -13.29 26.72
N MET A 467 -21.37 -13.59 26.63
CA MET A 467 -22.43 -12.61 26.89
C MET A 467 -22.35 -12.05 28.31
N ASN A 468 -21.85 -12.82 29.28
CA ASN A 468 -21.57 -12.32 30.64
C ASN A 468 -20.47 -11.24 30.66
N ASN A 469 -19.38 -11.43 29.91
CA ASN A 469 -18.33 -10.42 29.80
C ASN A 469 -18.78 -9.21 28.97
N PHE A 470 -19.55 -9.45 27.90
CA PHE A 470 -20.12 -8.38 27.09
C PHE A 470 -21.05 -7.47 27.91
N ARG A 471 -21.90 -8.03 28.79
CA ARG A 471 -22.75 -7.24 29.70
C ARG A 471 -21.95 -6.39 30.69
N LYS A 472 -20.68 -6.73 30.94
CA LYS A 472 -19.75 -5.96 31.79
C LYS A 472 -18.92 -4.95 31.01
N LEU A 473 -19.10 -4.84 29.69
CA LEU A 473 -18.27 -3.97 28.86
C LEU A 473 -18.41 -2.49 29.26
N ALA A 474 -19.63 -2.03 29.55
CA ALA A 474 -19.87 -0.66 30.03
C ALA A 474 -19.17 -0.40 31.36
N ASP A 475 -19.32 -1.31 32.32
CA ASP A 475 -18.67 -1.25 33.64
C ASP A 475 -17.13 -1.28 33.53
N TYR A 476 -16.60 -2.10 32.62
CA TYR A 476 -15.17 -2.14 32.31
C TYR A 476 -14.68 -0.77 31.78
N PHE A 477 -15.36 -0.19 30.79
CA PHE A 477 -14.94 1.10 30.23
C PHE A 477 -15.08 2.25 31.24
N ILE A 478 -16.14 2.24 32.07
CA ILE A 478 -16.29 3.19 33.18
C ILE A 478 -15.12 3.05 34.15
N THR A 479 -14.84 1.82 34.60
CA THR A 479 -13.72 1.55 35.54
C THR A 479 -12.37 1.97 34.94
N GLN A 480 -12.12 1.70 33.65
CA GLN A 480 -10.89 2.13 32.98
C GLN A 480 -10.81 3.65 32.84
N ALA A 481 -11.93 4.32 32.52
CA ALA A 481 -12.00 5.77 32.41
C ALA A 481 -11.81 6.45 33.77
N GLU A 482 -12.41 5.91 34.84
CA GLU A 482 -12.21 6.36 36.22
C GLU A 482 -10.75 6.20 36.64
N ALA A 483 -10.15 5.03 36.41
CA ALA A 483 -8.73 4.81 36.72
C ALA A 483 -7.79 5.74 35.94
N LEU A 484 -8.09 5.99 34.65
CA LEU A 484 -7.34 6.93 33.84
C LEU A 484 -7.52 8.37 34.34
N CYS A 485 -8.75 8.76 34.71
CA CYS A 485 -9.06 10.06 35.29
C CYS A 485 -8.30 10.26 36.60
N ASP A 486 -8.33 9.28 37.50
CA ASP A 486 -7.58 9.31 38.76
C ASP A 486 -6.08 9.49 38.53
N GLN A 487 -5.54 8.79 37.54
CA GLN A 487 -4.14 8.89 37.16
C GLN A 487 -3.81 10.28 36.58
N LEU A 488 -4.63 10.80 35.66
CA LEU A 488 -4.42 12.12 35.04
C LEU A 488 -4.64 13.27 36.02
N MET A 489 -5.49 13.07 37.02
CA MET A 489 -5.79 14.04 38.07
C MET A 489 -4.84 13.91 39.27
N PHE A 490 -3.86 12.99 39.26
CA PHE A 490 -2.96 12.74 40.39
C PHE A 490 -3.70 12.47 41.71
N GLY A 491 -4.84 11.78 41.62
CA GLY A 491 -5.75 11.52 42.75
C GLY A 491 -6.54 12.75 43.24
N LEU A 492 -6.49 13.88 42.54
CA LEU A 492 -7.33 15.04 42.83
C LEU A 492 -8.78 14.76 42.43
N HIS A 493 -9.69 14.91 43.38
CA HIS A 493 -11.12 14.77 43.16
C HIS A 493 -11.80 16.13 43.40
N PRO A 494 -11.85 17.01 42.39
CA PRO A 494 -12.45 18.33 42.56
C PRO A 494 -13.96 18.17 42.74
N HIS A 495 -14.52 18.82 43.77
CA HIS A 495 -15.94 18.73 44.06
C HIS A 495 -16.74 19.64 43.11
N VAL A 496 -16.93 19.18 41.87
CA VAL A 496 -17.66 19.91 40.84
C VAL A 496 -19.03 19.28 40.60
N ASP A 497 -20.08 20.09 40.74
CA ASP A 497 -21.43 19.68 40.39
C ASP A 497 -21.60 19.72 38.86
N LEU A 498 -21.38 18.58 38.20
CA LEU A 498 -21.44 18.46 36.74
C LEU A 498 -22.80 18.90 36.17
N SER A 499 -23.89 18.83 36.94
CA SER A 499 -25.23 19.25 36.49
C SER A 499 -25.34 20.78 36.27
N LYS A 500 -24.41 21.55 36.85
CA LYS A 500 -24.37 23.02 36.73
C LYS A 500 -23.33 23.52 35.75
N ILE A 501 -22.50 22.64 35.19
CA ILE A 501 -21.50 23.02 34.18
C ILE A 501 -22.20 23.49 32.92
N LYS A 502 -21.76 24.64 32.41
CA LYS A 502 -22.13 25.19 31.11
C LYS A 502 -20.98 24.96 30.13
N ASP A 503 -21.27 24.29 29.04
CA ASP A 503 -20.35 24.11 27.92
C ASP A 503 -21.09 24.27 26.59
N ASP A 504 -20.43 24.90 25.63
CA ASP A 504 -20.79 24.96 24.23
C ASP A 504 -19.85 24.04 23.44
N MET A 505 -20.26 22.78 23.33
CA MET A 505 -19.51 21.75 22.60
C MET A 505 -19.44 22.01 21.07
N SER A 506 -20.19 22.99 20.55
CA SER A 506 -20.21 23.34 19.14
C SER A 506 -19.21 24.45 18.76
N SER A 507 -18.61 25.11 19.76
CA SER A 507 -17.67 26.20 19.54
C SER A 507 -16.32 25.70 19.04
N SER A 508 -15.99 26.05 17.80
CA SER A 508 -14.69 25.82 17.17
C SER A 508 -13.71 27.00 17.32
N LYS A 509 -14.05 28.00 18.15
CA LYS A 509 -13.20 29.17 18.37
C LYS A 509 -11.89 28.77 19.06
N SER A 510 -10.77 29.16 18.45
CA SER A 510 -9.44 28.95 19.04
C SER A 510 -9.36 29.55 20.45
N GLY A 511 -8.92 28.76 21.43
CA GLY A 511 -8.81 29.15 22.83
C GLY A 511 -10.09 29.02 23.67
N TYR A 512 -11.20 28.54 23.09
CA TYR A 512 -12.40 28.22 23.85
C TYR A 512 -12.19 27.00 24.76
N SER A 513 -12.65 27.10 26.01
CA SER A 513 -12.69 26.00 26.98
C SER A 513 -13.80 26.27 27.99
N PHE A 514 -14.57 25.23 28.37
CA PHE A 514 -15.58 25.32 29.41
C PHE A 514 -15.02 25.75 30.78
N ILE A 515 -13.70 25.57 31.00
CA ILE A 515 -13.01 26.02 32.22
C ILE A 515 -13.08 27.56 32.34
N ASN A 516 -13.04 28.25 31.20
CA ASN A 516 -13.05 29.71 31.13
C ASN A 516 -14.47 30.30 31.22
N CYS A 517 -15.51 29.47 31.32
CA CYS A 517 -16.87 29.94 31.53
C CYS A 517 -17.04 30.43 32.98
N PRO A 518 -17.32 31.72 33.23
CA PRO A 518 -17.37 32.27 34.60
C PRO A 518 -18.41 31.58 35.49
N GLY A 519 -19.49 31.06 34.89
CA GLY A 519 -20.54 30.32 35.61
C GLY A 519 -20.11 28.96 36.16
N ASN A 520 -18.98 28.41 35.71
CA ASN A 520 -18.48 27.10 36.16
C ASN A 520 -17.55 27.20 37.37
N GLY A 521 -16.94 28.38 37.60
CA GLY A 521 -16.03 28.58 38.74
C GLY A 521 -14.75 27.74 38.70
N LEU A 522 -14.31 27.32 37.50
CA LEU A 522 -13.16 26.42 37.31
C LEU A 522 -11.88 27.14 36.86
N GLU A 523 -11.94 28.46 36.64
CA GLU A 523 -10.84 29.25 36.05
C GLU A 523 -9.50 29.08 36.79
N SER A 524 -9.52 28.88 38.11
CA SER A 524 -8.32 28.65 38.93
C SER A 524 -8.08 27.19 39.30
N ALA A 525 -8.95 26.25 38.90
CA ALA A 525 -8.88 24.84 39.32
C ALA A 525 -7.59 24.14 38.83
N TYR A 526 -7.03 24.60 37.71
CA TYR A 526 -5.76 24.09 37.19
C TYR A 526 -4.58 24.32 38.15
N LEU A 527 -4.64 25.35 39.01
CA LEU A 527 -3.59 25.63 40.00
C LEU A 527 -3.56 24.56 41.09
N GLU A 528 -4.74 24.08 41.52
CA GLU A 528 -4.85 22.99 42.49
C GLU A 528 -4.31 21.68 41.92
N LEU A 529 -4.65 21.39 40.66
CA LEU A 529 -4.11 20.25 39.93
C LEU A 529 -2.60 20.33 39.78
N LEU A 530 -2.05 21.52 39.50
CA LEU A 530 -0.60 21.73 39.35
C LEU A 530 0.14 21.51 40.68
N VAL A 531 -0.43 21.95 41.80
CA VAL A 531 0.11 21.66 43.14
C VAL A 531 0.04 20.16 43.45
N HIS A 532 -1.07 19.50 43.11
CA HIS A 532 -1.21 18.06 43.30
C HIS A 532 -0.22 17.26 42.45
N ALA A 533 -0.07 17.61 41.18
CA ALA A 533 0.91 17.01 40.28
C ALA A 533 2.34 17.15 40.80
N TYR A 534 2.67 18.27 41.46
CA TYR A 534 3.99 18.49 42.06
C TYR A 534 4.19 17.69 43.35
N THR A 535 3.15 17.53 44.16
CA THR A 535 3.23 16.97 45.52
C THR A 535 2.88 15.47 45.60
N ALA A 536 2.33 14.87 44.54
CA ALA A 536 1.87 13.48 44.50
C ALA A 536 2.97 12.40 44.59
N GLY A 537 4.22 12.77 44.89
CA GLY A 537 5.31 11.83 45.17
C GLY A 537 5.65 10.94 43.98
N LYS A 538 5.53 9.61 44.13
CA LYS A 538 5.89 8.64 43.06
C LYS A 538 5.03 8.78 41.80
N ASP A 539 3.80 9.23 41.96
CA ASP A 539 2.84 9.36 40.86
C ASP A 539 2.80 10.80 40.31
N GLY A 540 3.48 11.74 40.97
CA GLY A 540 3.62 13.13 40.53
C GLY A 540 4.56 13.34 39.36
N LEU A 541 4.62 14.59 38.90
CA LEU A 541 5.47 15.08 37.82
C LEU A 541 6.73 15.81 38.32
N ALA A 542 6.95 15.86 39.64
CA ALA A 542 8.14 16.47 40.21
C ALA A 542 8.82 15.54 41.20
N LYS A 543 10.15 15.49 41.16
CA LYS A 543 11.00 14.70 42.05
C LYS A 543 12.18 15.54 42.51
N ASP A 544 12.48 15.49 43.81
CA ASP A 544 13.58 16.25 44.42
C ASP A 544 13.54 17.77 44.11
N GLY A 545 12.34 18.31 43.93
CA GLY A 545 12.12 19.73 43.67
C GLY A 545 12.17 20.14 42.19
N ILE A 546 12.40 19.21 41.27
CA ILE A 546 12.53 19.47 39.83
C ILE A 546 11.41 18.74 39.06
N TRP A 547 10.82 19.39 38.06
CA TRP A 547 9.85 18.76 37.16
C TRP A 547 10.54 17.70 36.30
N GLU A 548 10.04 16.47 36.33
CA GLU A 548 10.46 15.38 35.45
C GLU A 548 9.49 15.30 34.28
N ALA A 549 9.99 15.41 33.05
CA ALA A 549 9.23 15.01 31.87
C ALA A 549 9.21 13.47 31.83
N LYS A 550 8.04 12.87 32.00
CA LYS A 550 7.82 11.43 31.78
C LYS A 550 7.68 11.12 30.30
#